data_AF-A0A956DFI3-F1
#
_entry.id   AF-A0A956DFI3-F1
#
_cell.length_a   1.000
_cell.length_b   1.000
_cell.length_c   1.000
_cell.angle_alpha   90.00
_cell.angle_beta   90.00
_cell.angle_gamma   90.00
#
_symmetry.space_group_name_H-M   'P 1'
#
loop_
_entity.id
_entity.type
_entity.pdbx_description
1 polymer ?
#
loop_
_entity_poly.entity_id
_entity_poly.type
_entity_poly.pdbx_seq_one_letter_code
_entity_poly.pdbx_strand_id
1 'polypeptide(L)' 'TPHVLADHLFSVASEFSRFWTECPVLESEQRQSRLGLCVLTGRQLEVGLGLLGIEVIERM' A
#
# COMPACT_ATOMS: atom_id res chain seq x y z
N THR A 1 9.22 -15.19 12.43
CA THR A 1 9.49 -14.12 13.42
C THR A 1 8.79 -12.85 12.96
N PRO A 2 8.30 -12.00 13.89
CA PRO A 2 7.54 -10.78 13.55
C PRO A 2 8.24 -9.82 12.58
N HIS A 3 9.58 -9.80 12.57
CA HIS A 3 10.37 -8.98 11.64
C HIS A 3 10.08 -9.29 10.16
N VAL A 4 9.75 -10.54 9.81
CA VAL A 4 9.46 -10.92 8.42
C VAL A 4 8.23 -10.18 7.89
N LEU A 5 7.22 -9.98 8.74
CA LEU A 5 6.04 -9.20 8.37
C LEU A 5 6.37 -7.72 8.22
N ALA A 6 7.18 -7.16 9.13
CA ALA A 6 7.62 -5.77 9.03
C ALA A 6 8.43 -5.51 7.74
N ASP A 7 9.37 -6.39 7.40
CA ASP A 7 10.17 -6.30 6.18
C ASP A 7 9.30 -6.41 4.93
N HIS A 8 8.30 -7.30 4.94
CA HIS A 8 7.33 -7.43 3.86
C HIS A 8 6.52 -6.14 3.65
N LEU A 9 5.97 -5.58 4.74
CA LEU A 9 5.18 -4.34 4.66
C LEU A 9 6.03 -3.16 4.18
N PHE A 10 7.29 -3.08 4.60
CA PHE A 10 8.23 -2.08 4.11
C PHE A 10 8.48 -2.21 2.61
N SER A 11 8.67 -3.44 2.11
CA SER A 11 8.85 -3.70 0.67
C SER A 11 7.59 -3.32 -0.12
N VAL A 12 6.40 -3.70 0.36
CA VAL A 12 5.12 -3.34 -0.28
C VAL A 12 4.94 -1.83 -0.35
N ALA A 13 5.20 -1.11 0.74
CA ALA A 13 5.09 0.34 0.77
C ALA A 13 6.10 1.03 -0.16
N SER A 14 7.33 0.52 -0.23
CA SER A 14 8.39 1.03 -1.12
C SER A 14 8.00 0.88 -2.59
N GLU A 15 7.54 -0.31 -3.00
CA GLU A 15 7.09 -0.56 -4.37
C GLU A 15 5.83 0.26 -4.71
N PHE A 16 4.92 0.44 -3.75
CA PHE A 16 3.76 1.29 -3.96
C PHE A 16 4.13 2.77 -4.16
N SER A 17 5.11 3.29 -3.42
CA SER A 17 5.61 4.66 -3.61
C SER A 17 6.18 4.86 -5.02
N ARG A 18 6.88 3.84 -5.53
CA ARG A 18 7.37 3.83 -6.90
C ARG A 18 6.22 3.81 -7.91
N PHE A 19 5.25 2.91 -7.74
CA PHE A 19 4.04 2.85 -8.56
C PHE A 19 3.31 4.19 -8.62
N TRP A 20 3.11 4.84 -7.47
CA TRP A 20 2.42 6.13 -7.40
C TRP A 20 3.15 7.23 -8.19
N THR A 21 4.47 7.19 -8.22
CA THR A 21 5.30 8.20 -8.90
C THR A 21 5.43 7.93 -10.40
N GLU A 22 5.61 6.67 -10.79
CA GLU A 22 5.87 6.28 -12.18
C GLU A 22 4.59 6.03 -12.99
N CYS A 23 3.45 5.75 -12.33
CA CYS A 23 2.19 5.40 -12.98
C CYS A 23 1.04 6.36 -12.59
N PRO A 24 0.74 7.39 -13.41
CA PRO A 24 -0.36 8.30 -13.13
C PRO A 24 -1.71 7.56 -12.99
N VAL A 25 -2.36 7.65 -11.83
CA VAL A 25 -3.60 6.90 -11.58
C VAL A 25 -4.81 7.60 -12.19
N LEU A 26 -4.91 8.92 -12.02
CA LEU A 26 -6.13 9.68 -12.36
C LEU A 26 -6.31 9.92 -13.87
N GLU A 27 -5.20 10.01 -14.60
CA GLU A 27 -5.18 10.34 -16.04
C GLU A 27 -4.97 9.11 -16.94
N SER A 28 -4.98 7.91 -16.36
CA SER A 28 -4.78 6.67 -17.12
C SER A 28 -6.07 6.13 -17.72
N GLU A 29 -6.00 5.58 -18.93
CA GLU A 29 -7.07 4.75 -19.50
C GLU A 29 -7.39 3.51 -18.62
N GLN A 30 -6.42 3.07 -17.81
CA GLN A 30 -6.56 1.96 -16.86
C GLN A 30 -6.89 2.43 -15.44
N ARG A 31 -7.45 3.64 -15.27
CA ARG A 31 -7.76 4.26 -13.98
C ARG A 31 -8.42 3.31 -12.98
N GLN A 32 -9.40 2.53 -13.43
CA GLN A 32 -10.18 1.65 -12.56
C GLN A 32 -9.34 0.50 -12.01
N SER A 33 -8.48 -0.08 -12.84
CA SER A 33 -7.50 -1.10 -12.42
C SER A 33 -6.49 -0.52 -11.44
N ARG A 34 -5.94 0.66 -11.74
CA ARG A 34 -4.95 1.35 -10.89
C ARG A 34 -5.51 1.79 -9.54
N LEU A 35 -6.75 2.27 -9.50
CA LEU A 35 -7.46 2.55 -8.25
C LEU A 35 -7.69 1.28 -7.44
N GLY A 36 -8.00 0.16 -8.11
CA GLY A 36 -8.09 -1.15 -7.46
C GLY A 36 -6.79 -1.53 -6.75
N LEU A 37 -5.64 -1.31 -7.39
CA LEU A 37 -4.33 -1.52 -6.76
C LEU A 37 -4.15 -0.62 -5.53
N CYS A 38 -4.46 0.67 -5.61
CA CYS A 38 -4.37 1.57 -4.45
C CYS A 38 -5.21 1.08 -3.26
N VAL A 39 -6.45 0.66 -3.51
CA VAL A 39 -7.35 0.17 -2.46
C VAL A 39 -6.81 -1.12 -1.84
N LEU A 40 -6.36 -2.07 -2.67
CA LEU A 40 -5.82 -3.35 -2.20
C LEU A 40 -4.54 -3.17 -1.40
N THR A 41 -3.61 -2.32 -1.88
CA THR A 41 -2.38 -2.01 -1.16
C THR A 41 -2.67 -1.34 0.18
N GLY A 42 -3.60 -0.37 0.21
CA GLY A 42 -4.00 0.28 1.47
C GLY A 42 -4.54 -0.72 2.49
N ARG A 43 -5.46 -1.60 2.09
CA ARG A 43 -6.01 -2.66 2.97
C ARG A 43 -4.94 -3.63 3.45
N GLN A 44 -4.01 -4.03 2.58
CA GLN A 44 -2.92 -4.92 2.94
C GLN A 44 -2.02 -4.29 4.02
N LEU A 45 -1.68 -3.01 3.86
CA LEU A 45 -0.87 -2.27 4.82
C LEU A 45 -1.61 -2.09 6.15
N GLU A 46 -2.90 -1.73 6.12
CA GLU A 46 -3.75 -1.60 7.31
C GLU A 46 -3.80 -2.89 8.13
N VAL A 47 -4.11 -4.02 7.47
CA VAL A 47 -4.16 -5.33 8.14
C VAL A 47 -2.78 -5.71 8.68
N GLY A 48 -1.72 -5.55 7.88
CA GLY A 48 -0.37 -5.93 8.29
C GLY A 48 0.15 -5.11 9.47
N LEU A 49 -0.06 -3.80 9.46
CA LEU A 49 0.30 -2.91 10.55
C LEU A 49 -0.54 -3.21 11.80
N GLY A 50 -1.83 -3.50 11.64
CA GLY A 50 -2.70 -3.93 12.73
C GLY A 50 -2.23 -5.23 13.39
N LEU A 51 -1.72 -6.20 12.61
CA LEU A 51 -1.11 -7.42 13.15
C LEU A 51 0.18 -7.17 13.94
N LEU A 52 0.88 -6.06 13.65
CA LEU A 52 2.03 -5.59 14.42
C LEU A 52 1.65 -4.69 15.62
N GLY A 53 0.35 -4.44 15.82
CA GLY A 53 -0.16 -3.55 16.87
C GLY A 53 -0.01 -2.06 16.56
N ILE A 54 0.12 -1.70 15.29
CA ILE A 54 0.24 -0.31 14.82
C ILE A 54 -1.09 0.10 14.19
N GLU A 55 -1.72 1.15 14.71
CA GLU A 55 -2.92 1.74 14.11
C GLU A 55 -2.56 2.62 12.91
N VAL A 56 -3.41 2.57 11.88
CA VAL A 56 -3.31 3.41 10.69
C VAL A 56 -4.36 4.51 10.77
N ILE A 57 -3.97 5.75 10.44
CA ILE A 57 -4.88 6.88 10.33
C ILE A 57 -5.34 7.05 8.88
N GLU A 58 -6.59 7.48 8.66
CA GLU A 58 -7.16 7.63 7.32
C GLU A 58 -6.49 8.73 6.49
N ARG A 59 -5.88 9.73 7.13
CA ARG A 59 -5.18 10.82 6.46
C ARG A 59 -4.05 11.36 7.35
N MET A 60 -2.85 11.45 6.79
CA MET A 60 -1.71 12.17 7.38
C MET A 60 -1.82 13.67 7.17
#